data_AF-A0A7X7FNM6-F1
#
_entry.id   AF-A0A7X7FNM6-F1
#
_cell.length_a   1.000
_cell.length_b   1.000
_cell.length_c   1.000
_cell.angle_alpha   90.00
_cell.angle_beta   90.00
_cell.angle_gamma   90.00
#
_symmetry.space_group_name_H-M   'P 1'
#
loop_
_entity.id
_entity.type
_entity.pdbx_description
1 polymer ?
#
loop_
_entity_poly.entity_id
_entity_poly.type
_entity_poly.pdbx_seq_one_letter_code
_entity_poly.pdbx_strand_id
1 'polypeptide(L)'
;MITRRLSAAVVVCLVAVLFSAMSGCGTYQGISASPFTFTVTSDIEGSAFQAPDELRLLFQDIKDTGGPGAFMIHGGDHMPGIEAQDAELRKAFGADFPWYSVVGNNDQKEPEKSMRFIRSHFRKLPYIVNVGPFNSETTTYSFDYGDAHFVVLNLYYDGCTDHGTRRPGTAGKVIPQLYYWLAADLAATDKKWIFVAAHEPAFPQPDADWGDVRHEKDSLNEYPAQRDALWQLLSDHHVVAYFNGHIHRYARYLKDGVWQVSLSQSRGNSKYDSYLRVNVGRKEVTFDVYRPLHEGVFRKTDTWEVTRPDGPTVFPKTMADPDAAWVGIEYVKQLSLTQRCPGTDWSVIKGPPGLTVDRHGFVRGWTPTAQHVGSDRSITVRATNTRGVAEVTWPVRVSPLPAGTVAMFPFNTGPEGWKLETWLGGKYGPAGVSWQALGGRPGGTIFSVGHGANDDNRCTREGTRLTRAISTRGFRDVRVEFDVIGDLISPPCGQSDGVEGGIDGSCEDQLGVCYSTAGPQGPWTTARLFKAGELPAEWTRKTIDLSAIEGVADNPDFALQLVWQFNTFGDSGRIDNVAVLGTR
;
A
#
# COMPACT_ATOMS: atom_id res chain seq x y z
N MET A 1 -17.88 81.01 -15.03
CA MET A 1 -18.99 80.31 -15.71
C MET A 1 -18.57 78.87 -15.97
N ILE A 2 -19.50 77.93 -15.72
CA ILE A 2 -19.49 76.49 -16.07
C ILE A 2 -18.76 75.53 -15.08
N THR A 3 -19.52 75.23 -14.04
CA THR A 3 -19.82 73.91 -13.40
C THR A 3 -19.21 72.62 -13.94
N ARG A 4 -18.83 71.70 -13.02
CA ARG A 4 -19.06 70.23 -13.03
C ARG A 4 -18.88 69.68 -11.60
N ARG A 5 -19.96 69.46 -10.83
CA ARG A 5 -20.65 68.18 -10.55
C ARG A 5 -19.72 67.00 -10.21
N LEU A 6 -19.66 66.68 -8.90
CA LEU A 6 -19.34 65.35 -8.37
C LEU A 6 -20.56 64.89 -7.58
N SER A 7 -21.27 63.90 -8.13
CA SER A 7 -22.42 63.26 -7.49
C SER A 7 -21.96 61.91 -6.92
N ALA A 8 -22.32 61.68 -5.66
CA ALA A 8 -22.14 60.43 -4.95
C ALA A 8 -22.92 59.28 -5.61
N ALA A 9 -22.29 58.11 -5.67
CA ALA A 9 -22.96 56.83 -5.85
C ALA A 9 -22.40 55.85 -4.80
N VAL A 10 -23.25 55.46 -3.87
CA VAL A 10 -23.04 54.38 -2.91
C VAL A 10 -23.09 53.07 -3.69
N VAL A 11 -21.97 52.34 -3.74
CA VAL A 11 -21.93 50.96 -4.24
C VAL A 11 -21.89 50.04 -3.03
N VAL A 12 -22.98 49.30 -2.84
CA VAL A 12 -23.03 48.12 -1.97
C VAL A 12 -22.24 47.01 -2.68
N CYS A 13 -21.03 46.73 -2.22
CA CYS A 13 -20.25 45.57 -2.68
C CYS A 13 -20.80 44.30 -2.03
N LEU A 14 -21.66 43.58 -2.76
CA LEU A 14 -21.88 42.15 -2.57
C LEU A 14 -20.59 41.42 -2.98
N VAL A 15 -19.79 41.00 -2.00
CA VAL A 15 -18.68 40.06 -2.23
C VAL A 15 -19.29 38.66 -2.34
N ALA A 16 -19.67 38.28 -3.55
CA ALA A 16 -19.86 36.87 -3.88
C ALA A 16 -18.47 36.23 -4.00
N VAL A 17 -18.06 35.45 -3.00
CA VAL A 17 -16.90 34.56 -3.08
C VAL A 17 -17.25 33.41 -4.02
N LEU A 18 -17.05 33.61 -5.32
CA LEU A 18 -16.99 32.54 -6.30
C LEU A 18 -15.64 31.83 -6.11
N PHE A 19 -15.67 30.67 -5.45
CA PHE A 19 -14.59 29.68 -5.54
C PHE A 19 -14.59 29.12 -6.97
N SER A 20 -13.92 29.82 -7.89
CA SER A 20 -13.47 29.21 -9.13
C SER A 20 -12.26 28.34 -8.80
N ALA A 21 -12.51 27.05 -8.60
CA ALA A 21 -11.47 26.04 -8.67
C ALA A 21 -10.88 26.09 -10.08
N MET A 22 -9.73 26.78 -10.22
CA MET A 22 -8.88 26.60 -11.38
C MET A 22 -8.27 25.20 -11.27
N SER A 23 -8.99 24.22 -11.79
CA SER A 23 -8.41 22.99 -12.31
C SER A 23 -7.49 23.39 -13.46
N GLY A 24 -6.28 23.83 -13.11
CA GLY A 24 -5.17 23.95 -14.03
C GLY A 24 -4.79 22.55 -14.47
N CYS A 25 -5.51 22.02 -15.46
CA CYS A 25 -5.07 20.93 -16.29
C CYS A 25 -3.86 21.45 -17.08
N GLY A 26 -2.70 21.47 -16.42
CA GLY A 26 -1.43 21.50 -17.12
C GLY A 26 -1.33 20.18 -17.85
N THR A 27 -1.71 20.16 -19.12
CA THR A 27 -1.36 19.06 -20.01
C THR A 27 0.16 19.04 -20.10
N TYR A 28 0.81 18.27 -19.22
CA TYR A 28 2.12 17.73 -19.52
C TYR A 28 1.96 17.05 -20.88
N GLN A 29 2.69 17.55 -21.87
CA GLN A 29 2.80 16.87 -23.16
C GLN A 29 3.31 15.46 -22.86
N GLY A 30 2.38 14.49 -22.87
CA GLY A 30 2.69 13.11 -22.58
C GLY A 30 3.75 12.66 -23.55
N ILE A 31 4.87 12.15 -23.01
CA ILE A 31 5.80 11.35 -23.78
C ILE A 31 4.94 10.22 -24.38
N SER A 32 4.86 10.20 -25.72
CA SER A 32 4.16 9.16 -26.49
C SER A 32 4.48 7.77 -25.93
N ALA A 33 3.53 6.83 -26.02
CA ALA A 33 3.68 5.39 -25.75
C ALA A 33 4.65 4.69 -26.73
N SER A 34 5.80 5.31 -26.94
CA SER A 34 6.92 4.84 -27.73
C SER A 34 7.72 3.86 -26.88
N PRO A 35 8.21 2.76 -27.47
CA PRO A 35 9.14 1.88 -26.79
C PRO A 35 10.33 2.66 -26.24
N PHE A 36 10.79 2.28 -25.06
CA PHE A 36 11.96 2.87 -24.44
C PHE A 36 12.77 1.81 -23.70
N THR A 37 14.01 2.17 -23.38
CA THR A 37 14.89 1.30 -22.61
C THR A 37 15.33 2.04 -21.35
N PHE A 38 15.55 1.33 -20.26
CA PHE A 38 16.26 1.86 -19.10
C PHE A 38 17.26 0.81 -18.58
N THR A 39 18.23 1.27 -17.81
CA THR A 39 19.25 0.41 -17.19
C THR A 39 19.01 0.33 -15.69
N VAL A 40 19.23 -0.85 -15.11
CA VAL A 40 19.24 -1.05 -13.66
C VAL A 40 20.62 -1.52 -13.22
N THR A 41 21.12 -0.87 -12.17
CA THR A 41 22.42 -1.14 -11.52
C THR A 41 22.20 -1.26 -10.02
N SER A 42 23.17 -1.78 -9.25
CA SER A 42 23.07 -1.87 -7.80
C SER A 42 24.44 -2.09 -7.14
N ASP A 43 24.53 -1.82 -5.84
CA ASP A 43 25.64 -2.19 -4.94
C ASP A 43 27.02 -1.86 -5.53
N ILE A 44 27.16 -0.66 -6.11
CA ILE A 44 28.45 -0.13 -6.55
C ILE A 44 29.23 0.35 -5.31
N GLU A 45 29.49 -0.58 -4.40
CA GLU A 45 30.21 -0.38 -3.14
C GLU A 45 31.59 -1.06 -3.13
N GLY A 46 32.44 -0.70 -2.15
CA GLY A 46 33.70 -1.40 -1.91
C GLY A 46 34.82 -1.14 -2.93
N SER A 47 35.48 -2.19 -3.45
CA SER A 47 36.69 -2.12 -4.29
C SER A 47 36.51 -1.35 -5.60
N ALA A 48 35.28 -1.26 -6.13
CA ALA A 48 34.96 -0.40 -7.28
C ALA A 48 35.17 1.09 -6.99
N PHE A 49 35.12 1.52 -5.73
CA PHE A 49 35.39 2.91 -5.35
C PHE A 49 36.89 3.23 -5.18
N GLN A 50 37.73 2.23 -4.88
CA GLN A 50 39.19 2.47 -4.82
C GLN A 50 39.79 2.77 -6.20
N ALA A 51 39.05 2.49 -7.28
CA ALA A 51 39.45 2.75 -8.65
C ALA A 51 38.29 3.41 -9.44
N PRO A 52 38.29 4.74 -9.61
CA PRO A 52 37.37 5.44 -10.53
C PRO A 52 37.29 4.84 -11.94
N ASP A 53 38.30 4.06 -12.33
CA ASP A 53 38.37 3.35 -13.59
C ASP A 53 37.36 2.21 -13.71
N GLU A 54 37.02 1.50 -12.63
CA GLU A 54 36.01 0.41 -12.69
C GLU A 54 34.62 0.96 -13.00
N LEU A 55 34.25 2.09 -12.39
CA LEU A 55 32.98 2.75 -12.68
C LEU A 55 32.93 3.26 -14.14
N ARG A 56 34.04 3.80 -14.65
CA ARG A 56 34.14 4.23 -16.06
C ARG A 56 34.03 3.04 -17.01
N LEU A 57 34.62 1.90 -16.67
CA LEU A 57 34.50 0.67 -17.45
C LEU A 57 33.05 0.20 -17.50
N LEU A 58 32.35 0.14 -16.36
CA LEU A 58 30.92 -0.19 -16.34
C LEU A 58 30.11 0.74 -17.27
N PHE A 59 30.35 2.04 -17.20
CA PHE A 59 29.64 2.99 -18.07
C PHE A 59 30.04 2.86 -19.54
N GLN A 60 31.28 2.48 -19.83
CA GLN A 60 31.72 2.18 -21.18
C GLN A 60 31.06 0.91 -21.72
N ASP A 61 30.99 -0.16 -20.93
CA ASP A 61 30.29 -1.39 -21.27
C ASP A 61 28.79 -1.14 -21.53
N ILE A 62 28.16 -0.28 -20.72
CA ILE A 62 26.77 0.15 -20.95
C ILE A 62 26.65 0.90 -22.29
N LYS A 63 27.60 1.75 -22.67
CA LYS A 63 27.61 2.42 -23.99
C LYS A 63 27.73 1.39 -25.11
N ASP A 64 28.67 0.47 -24.98
CA ASP A 64 29.01 -0.51 -26.02
C ASP A 64 27.89 -1.54 -26.23
N THR A 65 27.05 -1.76 -25.22
CA THR A 65 25.88 -2.66 -25.27
C THR A 65 24.56 -1.95 -25.59
N GLY A 66 24.64 -0.71 -26.11
CA GLY A 66 23.49 0.02 -26.65
C GLY A 66 23.02 1.22 -25.83
N GLY A 67 23.83 1.67 -24.86
CA GLY A 67 23.61 2.87 -24.07
C GLY A 67 22.74 2.66 -22.82
N PRO A 68 22.69 3.68 -21.94
CA PRO A 68 22.01 3.60 -20.64
C PRO A 68 20.48 3.68 -20.73
N GLY A 69 19.92 3.83 -21.95
CA GLY A 69 18.50 4.07 -22.16
C GLY A 69 18.09 5.52 -21.81
N ALA A 70 16.82 5.69 -21.44
CA ALA A 70 16.23 6.98 -21.10
C ALA A 70 16.60 7.47 -19.70
N PHE A 71 16.88 6.54 -18.78
CA PHE A 71 17.27 6.79 -17.40
C PHE A 71 17.88 5.53 -16.79
N MET A 72 18.49 5.68 -15.62
CA MET A 72 19.01 4.57 -14.83
C MET A 72 18.35 4.50 -13.46
N ILE A 73 18.01 3.30 -13.00
CA ILE A 73 17.61 3.02 -11.62
C ILE A 73 18.80 2.33 -10.93
N HIS A 74 19.16 2.77 -9.72
CA HIS A 74 20.17 2.14 -8.89
C HIS A 74 19.53 1.52 -7.64
N GLY A 75 19.79 0.24 -7.40
CA GLY A 75 19.20 -0.57 -6.33
C GLY A 75 19.65 -0.24 -4.91
N GLY A 76 20.51 0.76 -4.73
CA GLY A 76 21.01 1.25 -3.44
C GLY A 76 22.41 0.75 -3.11
N ASP A 77 22.91 1.13 -1.93
CA ASP A 77 24.29 0.92 -1.49
C ASP A 77 25.30 1.67 -2.36
N HIS A 78 25.21 3.00 -2.28
CA HIS A 78 26.11 3.92 -2.97
C HIS A 78 27.41 4.20 -2.19
N MET A 79 27.60 3.55 -1.05
CA MET A 79 28.73 3.83 -0.19
C MET A 79 29.98 3.03 -0.57
N PRO A 80 31.18 3.62 -0.43
CA PRO A 80 31.43 5.05 -0.29
C PRO A 80 31.27 5.79 -1.64
N GLY A 81 30.88 7.07 -1.58
CA GLY A 81 31.16 8.02 -2.66
C GLY A 81 30.09 8.21 -3.74
N ILE A 82 28.82 8.25 -3.35
CA ILE A 82 27.70 8.60 -4.23
C ILE A 82 27.92 9.86 -5.07
N GLU A 83 28.61 10.90 -4.56
CA GLU A 83 28.88 12.11 -5.34
C GLU A 83 29.90 11.88 -6.48
N ALA A 84 30.86 10.99 -6.25
CA ALA A 84 31.81 10.59 -7.31
C ALA A 84 31.10 9.72 -8.36
N GLN A 85 30.19 8.84 -7.91
CA GLN A 85 29.35 8.05 -8.81
C GLN A 85 28.52 8.94 -9.72
N ASP A 86 27.81 9.92 -9.15
CA ASP A 86 27.05 10.93 -9.90
C ASP A 86 27.94 11.72 -10.88
N ALA A 87 29.13 12.14 -10.44
CA ALA A 87 30.04 12.90 -11.28
C ALA A 87 30.51 12.10 -12.52
N GLU A 88 30.90 10.83 -12.34
CA GLU A 88 31.30 9.98 -13.47
C GLU A 88 30.11 9.60 -14.36
N LEU A 89 28.92 9.39 -13.78
CA LEU A 89 27.69 9.13 -14.51
C LEU A 89 27.31 10.32 -15.40
N ARG A 90 27.37 11.55 -14.88
CA ARG A 90 27.12 12.78 -15.65
C ARG A 90 28.15 13.00 -16.75
N LYS A 91 29.44 12.66 -16.52
CA LYS A 91 30.46 12.67 -17.57
C LYS A 91 30.16 11.65 -18.65
N ALA A 92 29.68 10.47 -18.27
CA ALA A 92 29.43 9.38 -19.19
C ALA A 92 28.19 9.61 -20.05
N PHE A 93 27.08 10.06 -19.46
CA PHE A 93 25.76 10.06 -20.08
C PHE A 93 25.11 11.44 -20.22
N GLY A 94 25.74 12.49 -19.69
CA GLY A 94 25.27 13.87 -19.77
C GLY A 94 24.81 14.42 -18.42
N ALA A 95 24.92 15.74 -18.26
CA ALA A 95 24.64 16.42 -16.99
C ALA A 95 23.19 16.27 -16.52
N ASP A 96 22.23 16.10 -17.44
CA ASP A 96 20.81 16.00 -17.12
C ASP A 96 20.28 14.55 -17.18
N PHE A 97 21.17 13.55 -17.28
CA PHE A 97 20.77 12.15 -17.34
C PHE A 97 20.07 11.72 -16.04
N PRO A 98 18.81 11.24 -16.08
CA PRO A 98 18.08 10.89 -14.86
C PRO A 98 18.63 9.61 -14.21
N TRP A 99 18.95 9.71 -12.93
CA TRP A 99 19.46 8.62 -12.10
C TRP A 99 18.64 8.49 -10.83
N TYR A 100 17.78 7.47 -10.77
CA TYR A 100 16.88 7.23 -9.64
C TYR A 100 17.54 6.27 -8.65
N SER A 101 17.76 6.74 -7.42
CA SER A 101 18.45 5.97 -6.38
C SER A 101 17.47 5.41 -5.36
N VAL A 102 17.56 4.11 -5.13
CA VAL A 102 16.98 3.43 -3.96
C VAL A 102 17.93 3.61 -2.76
N VAL A 103 17.38 3.69 -1.55
CA VAL A 103 18.16 3.70 -0.31
C VAL A 103 18.56 2.27 0.07
N GLY A 104 19.85 2.00 0.26
CA GLY A 104 20.37 0.73 0.76
C GLY A 104 20.83 0.76 2.22
N ASN A 105 21.14 -0.42 2.79
CA ASN A 105 21.56 -0.54 4.20
C ASN A 105 22.89 0.15 4.49
N ASN A 106 23.73 0.35 3.49
CA ASN A 106 24.96 1.10 3.64
C ASN A 106 24.67 2.60 3.57
N ASP A 107 23.73 3.06 2.74
CA ASP A 107 23.38 4.48 2.67
C ASP A 107 22.86 5.05 4.01
N GLN A 108 22.05 4.28 4.75
CA GLN A 108 21.58 4.68 6.09
C GLN A 108 22.72 4.86 7.11
N LYS A 109 23.88 4.22 6.91
CA LYS A 109 25.03 4.31 7.83
C LYS A 109 25.77 5.65 7.67
N GLU A 110 25.60 6.35 6.55
CA GLU A 110 26.09 7.72 6.34
C GLU A 110 24.92 8.71 6.07
N PRO A 111 24.11 9.03 7.10
CA PRO A 111 22.99 9.96 6.94
C PRO A 111 23.45 11.35 6.50
N GLU A 112 24.69 11.70 6.85
CA GLU A 112 25.37 12.93 6.49
C GLU A 112 26.14 12.83 5.16
N LYS A 113 26.02 11.80 4.34
CA LYS A 113 26.62 11.81 2.99
C LYS A 113 25.64 11.23 1.99
N SER A 114 25.50 9.91 1.94
CA SER A 114 24.58 9.22 1.03
C SER A 114 23.16 9.77 1.15
N MET A 115 22.58 9.78 2.36
CA MET A 115 21.20 10.26 2.51
C MET A 115 21.05 11.75 2.19
N ARG A 116 22.02 12.60 2.57
CA ARG A 116 21.99 14.02 2.17
C ARG A 116 22.00 14.18 0.65
N PHE A 117 22.86 13.44 -0.04
CA PHE A 117 22.92 13.46 -1.50
C PHE A 117 21.59 13.00 -2.09
N ILE A 118 21.08 11.82 -1.70
CA ILE A 118 19.82 11.24 -2.21
C ILE A 118 18.67 12.23 -2.07
N ARG A 119 18.48 12.81 -0.86
CA ARG A 119 17.44 13.82 -0.60
C ARG A 119 17.59 15.07 -1.48
N SER A 120 18.84 15.51 -1.71
CA SER A 120 19.11 16.70 -2.54
C SER A 120 18.93 16.43 -4.03
N HIS A 121 19.30 15.23 -4.49
CA HIS A 121 19.24 14.80 -5.87
C HIS A 121 17.81 14.54 -6.30
N PHE A 122 16.97 14.00 -5.41
CA PHE A 122 15.53 13.84 -5.63
C PHE A 122 14.87 15.11 -6.18
N ARG A 123 15.25 16.30 -5.68
CA ARG A 123 14.69 17.59 -6.11
C ARG A 123 14.97 17.95 -7.57
N LYS A 124 15.89 17.23 -8.22
CA LYS A 124 16.28 17.39 -9.63
C LYS A 124 15.70 16.30 -10.51
N LEU A 125 15.05 15.29 -9.95
CA LEU A 125 14.52 14.17 -10.73
C LEU A 125 13.30 14.62 -11.53
N PRO A 126 13.24 14.27 -12.83
CA PRO A 126 12.07 14.52 -13.64
C PRO A 126 10.96 13.50 -13.35
N TYR A 127 9.76 13.77 -13.84
CA TYR A 127 8.65 12.84 -13.94
C TYR A 127 8.05 12.28 -12.63
N ILE A 128 8.44 12.81 -11.46
CA ILE A 128 7.83 12.45 -10.18
C ILE A 128 6.33 12.75 -10.21
N VAL A 129 5.50 11.75 -9.88
CA VAL A 129 4.03 11.85 -9.85
C VAL A 129 3.45 11.73 -8.44
N ASN A 130 4.17 11.10 -7.52
CA ASN A 130 3.75 10.97 -6.12
C ASN A 130 4.97 10.91 -5.20
N VAL A 131 4.84 11.47 -4.01
CA VAL A 131 5.88 11.45 -2.97
C VAL A 131 5.45 10.58 -1.81
N GLY A 132 6.43 9.97 -1.13
CA GLY A 132 6.25 9.04 -0.03
C GLY A 132 5.53 9.60 1.19
N PRO A 133 5.30 8.75 2.21
CA PRO A 133 4.83 9.18 3.52
C PRO A 133 5.72 10.29 4.13
N PHE A 134 5.15 11.02 5.08
CA PHE A 134 5.85 12.05 5.85
C PHE A 134 7.23 11.56 6.35
N ASN A 135 8.26 12.40 6.27
CA ASN A 135 9.67 12.08 6.58
C ASN A 135 10.34 11.04 5.66
N SER A 136 9.71 10.65 4.55
CA SER A 136 10.30 9.80 3.52
C SER A 136 10.08 10.30 2.10
N GLU A 137 9.51 11.50 1.93
CA GLU A 137 9.00 12.06 0.67
C GLU A 137 10.04 12.09 -0.46
N THR A 138 11.32 12.18 -0.12
CA THR A 138 12.43 12.24 -1.07
C THR A 138 13.19 10.92 -1.24
N THR A 139 12.71 9.85 -0.60
CA THR A 139 13.37 8.52 -0.58
C THR A 139 12.41 7.37 -0.91
N THR A 140 11.12 7.61 -0.72
CA THR A 140 10.01 6.81 -1.22
C THR A 140 9.21 7.70 -2.15
N TYR A 141 9.00 7.29 -3.39
CA TYR A 141 8.27 8.08 -4.39
C TYR A 141 7.94 7.24 -5.63
N SER A 142 7.07 7.76 -6.49
CA SER A 142 6.80 7.16 -7.79
C SER A 142 6.92 8.18 -8.93
N PHE A 143 7.22 7.68 -10.12
CA PHE A 143 7.39 8.47 -11.33
C PHE A 143 6.88 7.72 -12.56
N ASP A 144 6.48 8.47 -13.58
CA ASP A 144 5.95 7.91 -14.82
C ASP A 144 6.88 8.17 -16.00
N TYR A 145 7.14 7.16 -16.83
CA TYR A 145 7.84 7.36 -18.10
C TYR A 145 7.18 6.54 -19.20
N GLY A 146 6.68 7.22 -20.23
CA GLY A 146 5.88 6.60 -21.29
C GLY A 146 4.61 5.92 -20.73
N ASP A 147 4.47 4.62 -21.04
CA ASP A 147 3.35 3.77 -20.58
C ASP A 147 3.74 2.89 -19.36
N ALA A 148 4.70 3.36 -18.58
CA ALA A 148 5.17 2.67 -17.37
C ALA A 148 5.14 3.57 -16.14
N HIS A 149 4.81 2.94 -15.02
CA HIS A 149 4.84 3.49 -13.68
C HIS A 149 5.97 2.85 -12.88
N PHE A 150 6.77 3.65 -12.20
CA PHE A 150 7.92 3.20 -11.44
C PHE A 150 7.79 3.65 -9.99
N VAL A 151 8.04 2.74 -9.06
CA VAL A 151 8.06 3.04 -7.63
C VAL A 151 9.46 2.81 -7.08
N VAL A 152 9.97 3.79 -6.34
CA VAL A 152 11.19 3.68 -5.53
C VAL A 152 10.74 3.59 -4.07
N LEU A 153 11.07 2.48 -3.41
CA LEU A 153 10.68 2.22 -2.03
C LEU A 153 11.91 2.25 -1.12
N ASN A 154 11.81 3.03 -0.04
CA ASN A 154 12.80 3.02 1.03
C ASN A 154 12.39 2.03 2.13
N LEU A 155 13.01 0.84 2.13
CA LEU A 155 12.78 -0.21 3.13
C LEU A 155 13.44 0.09 4.50
N TYR A 156 14.17 1.20 4.61
CA TYR A 156 14.78 1.68 5.85
C TYR A 156 13.97 2.82 6.49
N TYR A 157 12.83 3.20 5.89
CA TYR A 157 11.91 4.13 6.52
C TYR A 157 11.20 3.46 7.71
N ASP A 158 11.45 3.97 8.90
CA ASP A 158 10.87 3.44 10.15
C ASP A 158 9.60 4.18 10.60
N GLY A 159 9.09 5.06 9.74
CA GLY A 159 7.92 5.89 10.02
C GLY A 159 8.25 7.22 10.71
N CYS A 160 9.44 7.35 11.27
CA CYS A 160 9.95 8.59 11.87
C CYS A 160 11.03 9.22 11.00
N THR A 161 11.89 8.41 10.41
CA THR A 161 13.05 8.83 9.62
C THR A 161 13.19 7.94 8.39
N ASP A 162 13.69 8.51 7.30
CA ASP A 162 14.03 7.83 6.03
C ASP A 162 15.32 7.01 6.08
N HIS A 163 15.91 6.76 7.23
CA HIS A 163 17.16 5.98 7.36
C HIS A 163 17.17 5.09 8.61
N GLY A 164 16.02 4.96 9.26
CA GLY A 164 15.84 4.21 10.48
C GLY A 164 16.56 4.78 11.70
N THR A 165 16.08 4.44 12.89
CA THR A 165 16.93 4.42 14.07
C THR A 165 17.94 3.28 13.92
N ARG A 166 19.20 3.46 14.39
CA ARG A 166 20.30 2.47 14.33
C ARG A 166 20.03 1.12 15.05
N ARG A 167 18.77 0.77 15.33
CA ARG A 167 18.40 -0.47 16.01
C ARG A 167 18.64 -1.66 15.06
N PRO A 168 19.35 -2.70 15.52
CA PRO A 168 19.42 -3.96 14.80
C PRO A 168 18.00 -4.55 14.62
N GLY A 169 17.68 -5.04 13.42
CA GLY A 169 16.40 -5.73 13.15
C GLY A 169 15.23 -4.82 12.75
N THR A 170 15.47 -3.76 11.97
CA THR A 170 14.40 -3.03 11.25
C THR A 170 14.68 -2.88 9.75
N ALA A 171 15.85 -3.32 9.29
CA ALA A 171 16.18 -3.42 7.87
C ALA A 171 15.18 -4.38 7.20
N GLY A 172 14.50 -3.93 6.14
CA GLY A 172 13.54 -4.76 5.42
C GLY A 172 12.15 -4.92 6.06
N LYS A 173 11.81 -4.23 7.15
CA LYS A 173 10.42 -4.27 7.67
C LYS A 173 9.52 -3.31 6.87
N VAL A 174 8.58 -3.86 6.10
CA VAL A 174 7.53 -3.06 5.45
C VAL A 174 6.50 -2.64 6.50
N ILE A 175 6.66 -1.45 7.06
CA ILE A 175 5.73 -0.91 8.04
C ILE A 175 4.39 -0.51 7.40
N PRO A 176 3.29 -0.46 8.16
CA PRO A 176 1.97 -0.13 7.63
C PRO A 176 1.92 1.17 6.81
N GLN A 177 2.60 2.23 7.27
CA GLN A 177 2.65 3.52 6.58
C GLN A 177 3.21 3.39 5.16
N LEU A 178 4.28 2.61 5.00
CA LEU A 178 4.90 2.36 3.69
C LEU A 178 4.01 1.47 2.82
N TYR A 179 3.45 0.40 3.41
CA TYR A 179 2.54 -0.52 2.72
C TYR A 179 1.32 0.21 2.16
N TYR A 180 0.64 1.02 2.97
CA TYR A 180 -0.58 1.70 2.53
C TYR A 180 -0.35 2.84 1.57
N TRP A 181 0.78 3.52 1.68
CA TRP A 181 1.19 4.46 0.66
C TRP A 181 1.38 3.76 -0.69
N LEU A 182 2.10 2.64 -0.72
CA LEU A 182 2.31 1.86 -1.95
C LEU A 182 0.97 1.36 -2.50
N ALA A 183 0.08 0.86 -1.65
CA ALA A 183 -1.24 0.39 -2.08
C ALA A 183 -2.07 1.52 -2.71
N ALA A 184 -2.03 2.73 -2.13
CA ALA A 184 -2.71 3.90 -2.69
C ALA A 184 -2.09 4.35 -4.02
N ASP A 185 -0.77 4.33 -4.13
CA ASP A 185 -0.02 4.70 -5.33
C ASP A 185 -0.32 3.73 -6.51
N LEU A 186 -0.20 2.43 -6.25
CA LEU A 186 -0.50 1.38 -7.23
C LEU A 186 -1.99 1.35 -7.64
N ALA A 187 -2.90 1.77 -6.75
CA ALA A 187 -4.32 1.93 -7.06
C ALA A 187 -4.62 3.20 -7.88
N ALA A 188 -3.79 4.24 -7.77
CA ALA A 188 -4.01 5.52 -8.44
C ALA A 188 -3.49 5.53 -9.89
N THR A 189 -2.42 4.79 -10.18
CA THR A 189 -1.86 4.71 -11.54
C THR A 189 -2.74 3.89 -12.50
N ASP A 190 -2.75 4.26 -13.77
CA ASP A 190 -3.38 3.50 -14.86
C ASP A 190 -2.37 2.99 -15.90
N LYS A 191 -1.05 3.11 -15.67
CA LYS A 191 -0.02 2.73 -16.66
C LYS A 191 -0.01 1.23 -16.97
N LYS A 192 0.38 0.84 -18.18
CA LYS A 192 0.41 -0.58 -18.55
C LYS A 192 1.44 -1.40 -17.78
N TRP A 193 2.64 -0.86 -17.67
CA TRP A 193 3.78 -1.54 -17.06
C TRP A 193 4.05 -0.93 -15.69
N ILE A 194 4.23 -1.77 -14.66
CA ILE A 194 4.60 -1.29 -13.33
C ILE A 194 5.90 -1.98 -12.92
N PHE A 195 6.83 -1.19 -12.40
CA PHE A 195 8.08 -1.68 -11.84
C PHE A 195 8.25 -1.10 -10.44
N VAL A 196 8.73 -1.92 -9.52
CA VAL A 196 9.06 -1.49 -8.15
C VAL A 196 10.54 -1.73 -7.93
N ALA A 197 11.23 -0.79 -7.30
CA ALA A 197 12.63 -0.92 -6.93
C ALA A 197 12.77 -0.64 -5.43
N ALA A 198 13.39 -1.59 -4.71
CA ALA A 198 13.75 -1.46 -3.31
C ALA A 198 14.98 -2.32 -3.02
N HIS A 199 15.75 -2.00 -1.98
CA HIS A 199 17.11 -2.55 -1.86
C HIS A 199 17.14 -4.04 -1.55
N GLU A 200 16.29 -4.51 -0.63
CA GLU A 200 16.34 -5.88 -0.13
C GLU A 200 15.41 -6.83 -0.92
N PRO A 201 15.83 -8.10 -1.13
CA PRO A 201 14.97 -9.11 -1.76
C PRO A 201 13.81 -9.55 -0.85
N ALA A 202 12.67 -9.90 -1.45
CA ALA A 202 11.59 -10.61 -0.78
C ALA A 202 11.94 -12.09 -0.56
N PHE A 203 12.56 -12.70 -1.55
CA PHE A 203 12.96 -14.10 -1.56
C PHE A 203 14.42 -14.20 -2.01
N PRO A 204 15.40 -14.10 -1.09
CA PRO A 204 16.81 -14.30 -1.42
C PRO A 204 17.02 -15.60 -2.21
N GLN A 205 17.76 -15.54 -3.32
CA GLN A 205 18.05 -16.68 -4.19
C GLN A 205 19.57 -16.88 -4.32
N PRO A 206 20.02 -18.11 -4.61
CA PRO A 206 21.40 -18.35 -5.06
C PRO A 206 21.71 -17.58 -6.34
N ASP A 207 23.00 -17.27 -6.57
CA ASP A 207 23.46 -16.77 -7.86
C ASP A 207 23.11 -17.75 -8.99
N ALA A 208 22.60 -17.24 -10.10
CA ALA A 208 22.18 -18.04 -11.24
C ALA A 208 23.31 -18.85 -11.88
N ASP A 209 24.56 -18.36 -11.83
CA ASP A 209 25.72 -19.03 -12.44
C ASP A 209 26.56 -19.80 -11.41
N TRP A 210 26.65 -19.27 -10.18
CA TRP A 210 27.55 -19.82 -9.14
C TRP A 210 26.86 -20.67 -8.07
N GLY A 211 25.54 -20.57 -7.92
CA GLY A 211 24.77 -21.34 -6.97
C GLY A 211 24.97 -20.97 -5.50
N ASP A 212 25.81 -19.98 -5.18
CA ASP A 212 26.07 -19.56 -3.81
C ASP A 212 25.04 -18.53 -3.33
N VAL A 213 24.63 -18.65 -2.07
CA VAL A 213 23.53 -17.88 -1.47
C VAL A 213 24.08 -16.84 -0.50
N ARG A 214 23.41 -15.68 -0.40
CA ARG A 214 23.64 -14.64 0.60
C ARG A 214 22.33 -14.09 1.13
N HIS A 215 22.38 -13.57 2.36
CA HIS A 215 21.27 -12.90 3.04
C HIS A 215 19.99 -13.75 3.12
N GLU A 216 20.12 -15.03 3.47
CA GLU A 216 18.99 -15.98 3.51
C GLU A 216 17.94 -15.67 4.58
N LYS A 217 18.21 -14.77 5.54
CA LYS A 217 17.36 -14.61 6.75
C LYS A 217 17.27 -13.18 7.28
N ASP A 218 17.90 -12.22 6.62
CA ASP A 218 18.12 -10.85 7.11
C ASP A 218 17.72 -9.82 6.05
N SER A 219 16.72 -10.16 5.23
CA SER A 219 16.07 -9.25 4.29
C SER A 219 14.57 -9.14 4.62
N LEU A 220 13.72 -8.75 3.66
CA LEU A 220 12.25 -8.78 3.83
C LEU A 220 11.73 -10.14 4.38
N ASN A 221 12.42 -11.24 4.08
CA ASN A 221 12.06 -12.57 4.56
C ASN A 221 12.31 -12.82 6.06
N GLU A 222 12.96 -11.89 6.78
CA GLU A 222 12.93 -11.82 8.24
C GLU A 222 11.51 -11.55 8.77
N TYR A 223 10.68 -10.87 7.97
CA TYR A 223 9.29 -10.48 8.28
C TYR A 223 8.29 -11.16 7.35
N PRO A 224 8.05 -12.48 7.49
CA PRO A 224 7.30 -13.25 6.50
C PRO A 224 5.88 -12.74 6.26
N ALA A 225 5.16 -12.29 7.30
CA ALA A 225 3.81 -11.76 7.14
C ALA A 225 3.79 -10.45 6.34
N GLN A 226 4.69 -9.51 6.65
CA GLN A 226 4.81 -8.23 5.95
C GLN A 226 5.32 -8.43 4.52
N ARG A 227 6.28 -9.34 4.30
CA ARG A 227 6.76 -9.73 2.98
C ARG A 227 5.64 -10.32 2.13
N ASP A 228 4.88 -11.27 2.66
CA ASP A 228 3.81 -11.93 1.91
C ASP A 228 2.68 -10.94 1.59
N ALA A 229 2.36 -10.02 2.50
CA ALA A 229 1.44 -8.92 2.24
C ALA A 229 1.95 -7.99 1.12
N LEU A 230 3.21 -7.56 1.18
CA LEU A 230 3.84 -6.76 0.12
C LEU A 230 3.76 -7.51 -1.22
N TRP A 231 4.16 -8.79 -1.24
CA TRP A 231 4.19 -9.56 -2.49
C TRP A 231 2.81 -9.77 -3.08
N GLN A 232 1.80 -10.02 -2.24
CA GLN A 232 0.41 -10.08 -2.66
C GLN A 232 -0.04 -8.76 -3.28
N LEU A 233 0.29 -7.62 -2.66
CA LEU A 233 0.00 -6.30 -3.21
C LEU A 233 0.65 -6.09 -4.59
N LEU A 234 1.91 -6.48 -4.77
CA LEU A 234 2.59 -6.39 -6.07
C LEU A 234 1.90 -7.29 -7.12
N SER A 235 1.52 -8.51 -6.73
CA SER A 235 0.80 -9.47 -7.58
C SER A 235 -0.56 -8.93 -8.02
N ASP A 236 -1.36 -8.43 -7.07
CA ASP A 236 -2.72 -7.93 -7.30
C ASP A 236 -2.74 -6.73 -8.25
N HIS A 237 -1.70 -5.90 -8.21
CA HIS A 237 -1.52 -4.78 -9.14
C HIS A 237 -0.76 -5.15 -10.42
N HIS A 238 -0.45 -6.43 -10.61
CA HIS A 238 0.29 -6.94 -11.75
C HIS A 238 1.61 -6.18 -11.98
N VAL A 239 2.42 -6.06 -10.93
CA VAL A 239 3.78 -5.53 -11.05
C VAL A 239 4.61 -6.48 -11.92
N VAL A 240 5.33 -5.92 -12.90
CA VAL A 240 6.12 -6.70 -13.87
C VAL A 240 7.36 -7.26 -13.20
N ALA A 241 8.10 -6.39 -12.52
CA ALA A 241 9.30 -6.75 -11.80
C ALA A 241 9.50 -5.89 -10.55
N TYR A 242 10.06 -6.54 -9.53
CA TYR A 242 10.65 -5.94 -8.35
C TYR A 242 12.17 -6.05 -8.48
N PHE A 243 12.86 -4.91 -8.57
CA PHE A 243 14.31 -4.84 -8.67
C PHE A 243 14.93 -4.64 -7.29
N ASN A 244 15.99 -5.40 -6.97
CA ASN A 244 16.71 -5.28 -5.72
C ASN A 244 18.21 -5.49 -5.85
N GLY A 245 18.94 -5.05 -4.83
CA GLY A 245 20.37 -5.26 -4.64
C GLY A 245 20.65 -6.19 -3.47
N HIS A 246 21.52 -5.73 -2.55
CA HIS A 246 21.79 -6.29 -1.22
C HIS A 246 22.55 -7.62 -1.20
N ILE A 247 22.14 -8.57 -2.04
CA ILE A 247 22.68 -9.94 -2.00
C ILE A 247 23.99 -10.10 -2.77
N HIS A 248 24.34 -9.12 -3.60
CA HIS A 248 25.50 -9.13 -4.49
C HIS A 248 25.59 -10.39 -5.36
N ARG A 249 24.43 -10.97 -5.71
CA ARG A 249 24.27 -12.12 -6.61
C ARG A 249 23.23 -11.80 -7.65
N TYR A 250 23.47 -12.26 -8.87
CA TYR A 250 22.45 -12.15 -9.91
C TYR A 250 21.49 -13.33 -9.76
N ALA A 251 20.20 -13.03 -9.63
CA ALA A 251 19.14 -14.02 -9.68
C ALA A 251 17.84 -13.41 -10.20
N ARG A 252 17.04 -14.23 -10.88
CA ARG A 252 15.65 -13.91 -11.19
C ARG A 252 14.72 -14.99 -10.67
N TYR A 253 13.64 -14.59 -10.03
CA TYR A 253 12.68 -15.48 -9.41
C TYR A 253 11.26 -15.02 -9.71
N LEU A 254 10.47 -15.86 -10.37
CA LEU A 254 9.07 -15.58 -10.66
C LEU A 254 8.19 -16.17 -9.57
N LYS A 255 7.42 -15.31 -8.89
CA LYS A 255 6.44 -15.73 -7.90
C LYS A 255 5.17 -14.92 -8.06
N ASP A 256 4.04 -15.62 -8.17
CA ASP A 256 2.70 -15.02 -8.24
C ASP A 256 2.58 -13.96 -9.35
N GLY A 257 3.24 -14.20 -10.49
CA GLY A 257 3.22 -13.30 -11.64
C GLY A 257 4.17 -12.10 -11.57
N VAL A 258 4.91 -11.92 -10.47
CA VAL A 258 5.90 -10.85 -10.29
C VAL A 258 7.31 -11.42 -10.39
N TRP A 259 8.17 -10.83 -11.23
CA TRP A 259 9.59 -11.16 -11.24
C TRP A 259 10.33 -10.42 -10.13
N GLN A 260 10.92 -11.11 -9.17
CA GLN A 260 12.03 -10.56 -8.41
C GLN A 260 13.29 -10.65 -9.25
N VAL A 261 13.99 -9.54 -9.44
CA VAL A 261 15.28 -9.51 -10.13
C VAL A 261 16.30 -8.91 -9.18
N SER A 262 17.06 -9.81 -8.56
CA SER A 262 18.18 -9.44 -7.71
C SER A 262 19.39 -9.20 -8.60
N LEU A 263 19.85 -7.96 -8.59
CA LEU A 263 21.07 -7.56 -9.24
C LEU A 263 22.23 -7.93 -8.32
N SER A 264 23.32 -8.38 -8.91
CA SER A 264 24.58 -8.37 -8.17
C SER A 264 25.09 -6.94 -8.04
N GLN A 265 26.23 -6.78 -7.36
CA GLN A 265 27.01 -5.57 -7.48
C GLN A 265 27.27 -5.28 -8.97
N SER A 266 27.10 -4.03 -9.42
CA SER A 266 27.22 -3.75 -10.85
C SER A 266 28.65 -3.71 -11.34
N ARG A 267 29.60 -3.47 -10.45
CA ARG A 267 31.03 -3.59 -10.74
C ARG A 267 31.81 -3.70 -9.44
N GLY A 268 33.00 -4.31 -9.50
CA GLY A 268 33.97 -4.27 -8.40
C GLY A 268 34.39 -5.64 -7.91
N ASN A 269 33.72 -6.70 -8.37
CA ASN A 269 34.16 -8.07 -8.18
C ASN A 269 33.67 -8.92 -9.38
N SER A 270 34.55 -8.96 -10.38
CA SER A 270 34.36 -9.49 -11.74
C SER A 270 33.64 -10.84 -11.83
N LYS A 271 33.70 -11.67 -10.78
CA LYS A 271 32.97 -12.93 -10.72
C LYS A 271 31.46 -12.73 -10.72
N TYR A 272 30.96 -11.76 -9.95
CA TYR A 272 29.53 -11.56 -9.72
C TYR A 272 28.94 -10.43 -10.54
N ASP A 273 29.76 -9.48 -10.99
CA ASP A 273 29.33 -8.22 -11.62
C ASP A 273 28.19 -8.39 -12.64
N SER A 274 27.16 -7.55 -12.53
CA SER A 274 26.03 -7.55 -13.47
C SER A 274 25.32 -6.20 -13.58
N TYR A 275 24.78 -5.91 -14.76
CA TYR A 275 23.72 -4.91 -14.89
C TYR A 275 22.60 -5.43 -15.77
N LEU A 276 21.45 -4.80 -15.65
CA LEU A 276 20.25 -5.17 -16.39
C LEU A 276 19.85 -4.05 -17.34
N ARG A 277 19.48 -4.43 -18.55
CA ARG A 277 18.86 -3.53 -19.53
C ARG A 277 17.43 -3.98 -19.76
N VAL A 278 16.47 -3.08 -19.56
CA VAL A 278 15.04 -3.38 -19.67
C VAL A 278 14.47 -2.60 -20.85
N ASN A 279 14.02 -3.33 -21.86
CA ASN A 279 13.39 -2.77 -23.05
C ASN A 279 11.87 -2.86 -22.89
N VAL A 280 11.22 -1.73 -22.65
CA VAL A 280 9.77 -1.62 -22.49
C VAL A 280 9.16 -1.35 -23.87
N GLY A 281 8.60 -2.39 -24.45
CA GLY A 281 7.86 -2.33 -25.70
C GLY A 281 6.36 -2.07 -25.48
N ARG A 282 5.63 -2.01 -26.59
CA ARG A 282 4.17 -1.84 -26.54
C ARG A 282 3.47 -3.09 -26.02
N LYS A 283 3.93 -4.28 -26.39
CA LYS A 283 3.27 -5.56 -26.08
C LYS A 283 4.10 -6.47 -25.17
N GLU A 284 5.36 -6.14 -24.97
CA GLU A 284 6.29 -6.95 -24.21
C GLU A 284 7.33 -6.08 -23.53
N VAL A 285 7.87 -6.59 -22.44
CA VAL A 285 9.06 -6.06 -21.77
C VAL A 285 10.14 -7.14 -21.86
N THR A 286 11.28 -6.82 -22.47
CA THR A 286 12.44 -7.70 -22.54
C THR A 286 13.47 -7.27 -21.51
N PHE A 287 13.99 -8.23 -20.76
CA PHE A 287 15.02 -8.07 -19.76
C PHE A 287 16.29 -8.71 -20.29
N ASP A 288 17.37 -7.94 -20.42
CA ASP A 288 18.68 -8.42 -20.87
C ASP A 288 19.70 -8.22 -19.75
N VAL A 289 20.28 -9.31 -19.24
CA VAL A 289 21.30 -9.25 -18.20
C VAL A 289 22.68 -9.36 -18.82
N TYR A 290 23.55 -8.45 -18.42
CA TYR A 290 24.92 -8.40 -18.86
C TYR A 290 25.85 -8.75 -17.70
N ARG A 291 26.77 -9.69 -17.92
CA ARG A 291 27.79 -10.09 -16.96
C ARG A 291 29.14 -10.23 -17.67
N PRO A 292 30.28 -9.96 -17.00
CA PRO A 292 31.60 -10.22 -17.56
C PRO A 292 32.05 -11.66 -17.36
N LEU A 293 31.47 -12.36 -16.37
CA LEU A 293 31.83 -13.71 -15.96
C LEU A 293 33.37 -13.87 -15.90
N HIS A 294 33.94 -14.87 -16.59
CA HIS A 294 35.37 -15.13 -16.61
C HIS A 294 36.18 -14.24 -17.55
N GLU A 295 35.52 -13.48 -18.44
CA GLU A 295 36.19 -12.80 -19.56
C GLU A 295 36.52 -11.32 -19.27
N GLY A 296 36.00 -10.76 -18.17
CA GLY A 296 36.23 -9.37 -17.77
C GLY A 296 35.49 -8.32 -18.62
N VAL A 297 34.86 -8.73 -19.73
CA VAL A 297 34.08 -7.90 -20.65
C VAL A 297 32.61 -8.27 -20.56
N PHE A 298 31.74 -7.28 -20.34
CA PHE A 298 30.30 -7.54 -20.23
C PHE A 298 29.71 -8.05 -21.54
N ARG A 299 28.96 -9.15 -21.44
CA ARG A 299 28.15 -9.69 -22.53
C ARG A 299 26.78 -10.05 -22.00
N LYS A 300 25.79 -10.10 -22.89
CA LYS A 300 24.46 -10.59 -22.55
C LYS A 300 24.54 -12.08 -22.19
N THR A 301 24.18 -12.44 -20.95
CA THR A 301 24.24 -13.82 -20.45
C THR A 301 22.88 -14.43 -20.18
N ASP A 302 21.85 -13.61 -19.96
CA ASP A 302 20.47 -14.06 -19.77
C ASP A 302 19.51 -13.08 -20.44
N THR A 303 18.38 -13.59 -20.91
CA THR A 303 17.31 -12.78 -21.48
C THR A 303 15.96 -13.46 -21.27
N TRP A 304 14.95 -12.67 -20.90
CA TRP A 304 13.58 -13.15 -20.82
C TRP A 304 12.58 -12.03 -21.12
N GLU A 305 11.34 -12.41 -21.38
CA GLU A 305 10.30 -11.50 -21.80
C GLU A 305 9.03 -11.67 -20.96
N VAL A 306 8.40 -10.54 -20.67
CA VAL A 306 7.05 -10.49 -20.10
C VAL A 306 6.13 -9.89 -21.16
N THR A 307 5.22 -10.70 -21.68
CA THR A 307 4.25 -10.26 -22.69
C THR A 307 2.94 -9.82 -22.03
N ARG A 308 2.41 -8.69 -22.49
CA ARG A 308 1.04 -8.21 -22.24
C ARG A 308 0.49 -7.77 -23.59
N PRO A 309 -0.01 -8.71 -24.41
CA PRO A 309 -0.53 -8.37 -25.73
C PRO A 309 -1.69 -7.37 -25.56
N ASP A 310 -1.81 -6.43 -26.50
CA ASP A 310 -2.97 -5.56 -26.57
C ASP A 310 -4.18 -6.42 -26.96
N GLY A 311 -5.02 -6.77 -25.98
CA GLY A 311 -6.19 -7.63 -26.15
C GLY A 311 -7.36 -7.18 -25.27
N PRO A 312 -8.55 -7.79 -25.45
CA PRO A 312 -9.67 -7.54 -24.56
C PRO A 312 -9.24 -7.84 -23.10
N THR A 313 -9.91 -7.20 -22.15
CA THR A 313 -9.88 -7.65 -20.75
C THR A 313 -10.19 -9.14 -20.70
N VAL A 314 -9.61 -9.89 -19.76
CA VAL A 314 -9.89 -11.32 -19.61
C VAL A 314 -10.14 -11.60 -18.15
N PHE A 315 -11.28 -12.21 -17.84
CA PHE A 315 -11.58 -12.69 -16.49
C PHE A 315 -10.96 -14.07 -16.27
N PRO A 316 -10.54 -14.40 -15.03
CA PRO A 316 -10.17 -15.76 -14.66
C PRO A 316 -11.27 -16.77 -15.01
N LYS A 317 -10.90 -17.96 -15.47
CA LYS A 317 -11.83 -18.98 -16.00
C LYS A 317 -12.82 -19.58 -14.98
N THR A 318 -12.75 -19.22 -13.69
CA THR A 318 -13.50 -19.89 -12.62
C THR A 318 -14.36 -18.92 -11.81
N MET A 319 -15.67 -18.89 -12.10
CA MET A 319 -16.74 -18.38 -11.23
C MET A 319 -18.02 -19.24 -11.33
N ALA A 320 -17.86 -20.57 -11.32
CA ALA A 320 -18.96 -21.50 -11.58
C ALA A 320 -19.85 -21.76 -10.35
N ASP A 321 -19.31 -21.65 -9.13
CA ASP A 321 -20.08 -21.83 -7.91
C ASP A 321 -20.87 -20.56 -7.54
N PRO A 322 -22.08 -20.70 -6.95
CA PRO A 322 -22.82 -19.56 -6.44
C PRO A 322 -22.04 -18.82 -5.36
N ASP A 323 -21.86 -17.51 -5.55
CA ASP A 323 -21.40 -16.63 -4.49
C ASP A 323 -22.49 -16.45 -3.43
N ALA A 324 -22.12 -16.05 -2.21
CA ALA A 324 -23.07 -15.90 -1.11
C ALA A 324 -23.50 -14.44 -0.94
N ALA A 325 -24.80 -14.22 -0.75
CA ALA A 325 -25.36 -12.95 -0.31
C ALA A 325 -26.35 -13.17 0.84
N TRP A 326 -26.45 -12.21 1.74
CA TRP A 326 -27.29 -12.30 2.92
C TRP A 326 -28.34 -11.20 2.95
N VAL A 327 -29.54 -11.51 3.42
CA VAL A 327 -30.60 -10.51 3.59
C VAL A 327 -30.11 -9.37 4.50
N GLY A 328 -30.27 -8.13 4.02
CA GLY A 328 -29.91 -6.92 4.77
C GLY A 328 -28.43 -6.54 4.74
N ILE A 329 -27.56 -7.35 4.10
CA ILE A 329 -26.14 -7.05 3.92
C ILE A 329 -25.88 -6.71 2.46
N GLU A 330 -25.23 -5.58 2.20
CA GLU A 330 -24.84 -5.23 0.83
C GLU A 330 -24.00 -6.35 0.22
N TYR A 331 -24.36 -6.76 -0.99
CA TYR A 331 -23.58 -7.70 -1.76
C TYR A 331 -22.36 -7.00 -2.36
N VAL A 332 -21.18 -7.55 -2.07
CA VAL A 332 -19.89 -7.02 -2.52
C VAL A 332 -19.09 -8.12 -3.18
N LYS A 333 -18.51 -7.83 -4.34
CA LYS A 333 -17.54 -8.71 -4.97
C LYS A 333 -16.46 -7.92 -5.69
N GLN A 334 -15.20 -8.19 -5.38
CA GLN A 334 -14.08 -7.70 -6.17
C GLN A 334 -13.85 -8.61 -7.37
N LEU A 335 -13.90 -8.04 -8.57
CA LEU A 335 -13.51 -8.73 -9.79
C LEU A 335 -12.05 -8.44 -10.10
N SER A 336 -11.32 -9.46 -10.52
CA SER A 336 -9.95 -9.31 -11.01
C SER A 336 -9.87 -9.72 -12.47
N LEU A 337 -9.01 -9.05 -13.22
CA LEU A 337 -8.66 -9.44 -14.58
C LEU A 337 -7.37 -10.28 -14.54
N THR A 338 -7.15 -11.14 -15.53
CA THR A 338 -5.91 -11.93 -15.62
C THR A 338 -4.71 -11.09 -16.05
N GLN A 339 -4.93 -9.83 -16.40
CA GLN A 339 -3.91 -8.87 -16.81
C GLN A 339 -4.34 -7.44 -16.48
N ARG A 340 -3.38 -6.56 -16.19
CA ARG A 340 -3.65 -5.12 -16.07
C ARG A 340 -4.08 -4.56 -17.41
N CYS A 341 -5.28 -4.00 -17.45
CA CYS A 341 -5.83 -3.33 -18.63
C CYS A 341 -6.12 -1.86 -18.29
N PRO A 342 -5.14 -0.96 -18.51
CA PRO A 342 -5.35 0.49 -18.47
C PRO A 342 -6.61 0.92 -19.22
N GLY A 343 -7.34 1.90 -18.69
CA GLY A 343 -8.55 2.43 -19.33
C GLY A 343 -9.65 1.38 -19.49
N THR A 344 -9.80 0.48 -18.52
CA THR A 344 -10.95 -0.43 -18.47
C THR A 344 -12.16 0.28 -17.90
N ASP A 345 -13.19 0.41 -18.73
CA ASP A 345 -14.53 0.80 -18.35
C ASP A 345 -15.30 -0.41 -17.84
N TRP A 346 -15.83 -0.29 -16.63
CA TRP A 346 -16.62 -1.33 -16.01
C TRP A 346 -18.11 -1.00 -16.09
N SER A 347 -18.95 -1.99 -16.39
CA SER A 347 -20.40 -1.83 -16.41
C SER A 347 -21.12 -3.09 -15.94
N VAL A 348 -22.23 -2.91 -15.22
CA VAL A 348 -23.14 -4.01 -14.90
C VAL A 348 -24.07 -4.23 -16.08
N ILE A 349 -24.01 -5.41 -16.70
CA ILE A 349 -24.89 -5.79 -17.82
C ILE A 349 -26.19 -6.40 -17.30
N LYS A 350 -26.09 -7.17 -16.22
CA LYS A 350 -27.23 -7.85 -15.60
C LYS A 350 -27.01 -7.94 -14.10
N GLY A 351 -28.06 -7.71 -13.33
CA GLY A 351 -28.03 -7.89 -11.89
C GLY A 351 -29.27 -7.28 -11.24
N PRO A 352 -29.46 -7.52 -9.94
CA PRO A 352 -30.43 -6.78 -9.13
C PRO A 352 -30.34 -5.25 -9.29
N PRO A 353 -31.46 -4.51 -9.17
CA PRO A 353 -31.46 -3.05 -9.26
C PRO A 353 -30.53 -2.40 -8.23
N GLY A 354 -29.83 -1.34 -8.64
CA GLY A 354 -28.89 -0.59 -7.79
C GLY A 354 -27.45 -1.09 -7.86
N LEU A 355 -27.20 -2.24 -8.47
CA LEU A 355 -25.83 -2.73 -8.69
C LEU A 355 -25.02 -1.78 -9.58
N THR A 356 -23.81 -1.50 -9.13
CA THR A 356 -22.78 -0.72 -9.78
C THR A 356 -21.48 -1.52 -9.74
N VAL A 357 -20.57 -1.20 -10.66
CA VAL A 357 -19.18 -1.66 -10.62
C VAL A 357 -18.29 -0.43 -10.77
N ASP A 358 -17.31 -0.27 -9.89
CA ASP A 358 -16.40 0.87 -9.97
C ASP A 358 -15.22 0.61 -10.93
N ARG A 359 -14.36 1.62 -11.10
CA ARG A 359 -13.20 1.55 -12.00
C ARG A 359 -12.17 0.46 -11.61
N HIS A 360 -12.24 -0.07 -10.39
CA HIS A 360 -11.36 -1.09 -9.87
C HIS A 360 -11.97 -2.49 -9.95
N GLY A 361 -13.22 -2.63 -10.43
CA GLY A 361 -13.91 -3.91 -10.52
C GLY A 361 -14.70 -4.29 -9.25
N PHE A 362 -14.90 -3.37 -8.30
CA PHE A 362 -15.75 -3.62 -7.13
C PHE A 362 -17.22 -3.54 -7.50
N VAL A 363 -17.91 -4.68 -7.42
CA VAL A 363 -19.35 -4.82 -7.67
C VAL A 363 -20.09 -4.61 -6.36
N ARG A 364 -20.99 -3.62 -6.31
CA ARG A 364 -21.71 -3.19 -5.09
C ARG A 364 -23.04 -2.47 -5.37
N GLY A 365 -23.77 -2.02 -4.35
CA GLY A 365 -24.98 -1.20 -4.47
C GLY A 365 -26.30 -1.98 -4.39
N TRP A 366 -26.23 -3.30 -4.15
CA TRP A 366 -27.42 -4.13 -3.94
C TRP A 366 -27.42 -4.74 -2.55
N THR A 367 -28.46 -4.43 -1.77
CA THR A 367 -28.75 -5.10 -0.49
C THR A 367 -29.92 -6.07 -0.69
N PRO A 368 -29.74 -7.39 -0.58
CA PRO A 368 -30.81 -8.35 -0.74
C PRO A 368 -31.90 -8.18 0.34
N THR A 369 -33.16 -8.31 -0.03
CA THR A 369 -34.30 -8.33 0.90
C THR A 369 -34.75 -9.77 1.13
N ALA A 370 -35.62 -9.98 2.12
CA ALA A 370 -36.19 -11.30 2.40
C ALA A 370 -36.91 -11.93 1.18
N GLN A 371 -37.40 -11.11 0.25
CA GLN A 371 -38.05 -11.58 -0.99
C GLN A 371 -37.05 -12.21 -1.97
N HIS A 372 -35.75 -11.95 -1.83
CA HIS A 372 -34.73 -12.49 -2.71
C HIS A 372 -34.28 -13.91 -2.32
N VAL A 373 -34.62 -14.39 -1.13
CA VAL A 373 -34.20 -15.69 -0.59
C VAL A 373 -34.68 -16.86 -1.46
N GLY A 374 -33.85 -17.90 -1.60
CA GLY A 374 -34.22 -19.17 -2.23
C GLY A 374 -34.17 -19.18 -3.76
N SER A 375 -33.70 -18.10 -4.40
CA SER A 375 -33.43 -18.05 -5.83
C SER A 375 -32.07 -17.42 -6.10
N ASP A 376 -31.26 -18.08 -6.92
CA ASP A 376 -29.95 -17.55 -7.32
C ASP A 376 -30.16 -16.34 -8.24
N ARG A 377 -29.42 -15.26 -7.98
CA ARG A 377 -29.39 -14.05 -8.79
C ARG A 377 -28.18 -14.11 -9.69
N SER A 378 -28.40 -14.06 -11.00
CA SER A 378 -27.32 -13.98 -11.97
C SER A 378 -26.86 -12.53 -12.09
N ILE A 379 -25.57 -12.29 -11.81
CA ILE A 379 -24.91 -11.01 -12.04
C ILE A 379 -23.97 -11.19 -13.23
N THR A 380 -24.02 -10.25 -14.18
CA THR A 380 -23.11 -10.15 -15.32
C THR A 380 -22.46 -8.78 -15.32
N VAL A 381 -21.13 -8.77 -15.29
CA VAL A 381 -20.32 -7.55 -15.39
C VAL A 381 -19.48 -7.61 -16.64
N ARG A 382 -19.35 -6.44 -17.28
CA ARG A 382 -18.54 -6.21 -18.45
C ARG A 382 -17.38 -5.29 -18.11
N ALA A 383 -16.19 -5.72 -18.51
CA ALA A 383 -14.99 -4.91 -18.55
C ALA A 383 -14.69 -4.59 -20.03
N THR A 384 -14.61 -3.32 -20.39
CA THR A 384 -14.37 -2.85 -21.77
C THR A 384 -13.11 -2.01 -21.78
N ASN A 385 -12.21 -2.24 -22.73
CA ASN A 385 -11.10 -1.32 -22.97
C ASN A 385 -11.09 -0.95 -24.47
N THR A 386 -10.16 -0.10 -24.89
CA THR A 386 -10.00 0.31 -26.30
C THR A 386 -9.70 -0.86 -27.26
N ARG A 387 -9.45 -2.06 -26.74
CA ARG A 387 -9.04 -3.26 -27.48
C ARG A 387 -10.11 -4.36 -27.49
N GLY A 388 -11.18 -4.23 -26.71
CA GLY A 388 -12.31 -5.15 -26.74
C GLY A 388 -13.06 -5.23 -25.42
N VAL A 389 -13.86 -6.28 -25.30
CA VAL A 389 -14.81 -6.48 -24.21
C VAL A 389 -14.63 -7.88 -23.65
N ALA A 390 -14.64 -8.03 -22.33
CA ALA A 390 -14.98 -9.28 -21.68
C ALA A 390 -16.15 -9.11 -20.73
N GLU A 391 -16.91 -10.19 -20.61
CA GLU A 391 -17.99 -10.32 -19.67
C GLU A 391 -17.73 -11.51 -18.77
N VAL A 392 -18.14 -11.40 -17.51
CA VAL A 392 -18.20 -12.54 -16.61
C VAL A 392 -19.56 -12.57 -15.95
N THR A 393 -20.11 -13.78 -15.87
CA THR A 393 -21.39 -14.07 -15.23
C THR A 393 -21.17 -15.09 -14.13
N TRP A 394 -21.76 -14.84 -12.97
CA TRP A 394 -21.77 -15.80 -11.88
C TRP A 394 -23.13 -15.79 -11.17
N PRO A 395 -23.53 -16.90 -10.55
CA PRO A 395 -24.72 -16.94 -9.71
C PRO A 395 -24.41 -16.39 -8.31
N VAL A 396 -25.40 -15.76 -7.67
CA VAL A 396 -25.35 -15.30 -6.28
C VAL A 396 -26.55 -15.85 -5.53
N ARG A 397 -26.30 -16.70 -4.53
CA ARG A 397 -27.33 -17.29 -3.68
C ARG A 397 -27.65 -16.37 -2.52
N VAL A 398 -28.90 -15.91 -2.44
CA VAL A 398 -29.38 -15.14 -1.30
C VAL A 398 -29.92 -16.07 -0.23
N SER A 399 -29.30 -16.01 0.95
CA SER A 399 -29.73 -16.71 2.16
C SER A 399 -30.26 -15.73 3.19
N PRO A 400 -31.20 -16.15 4.06
CA PRO A 400 -31.50 -15.38 5.27
C PRO A 400 -30.23 -15.30 6.12
N LEU A 401 -30.09 -14.25 6.94
CA LEU A 401 -29.02 -14.22 7.94
C LEU A 401 -28.98 -15.55 8.73
N PRO A 402 -27.80 -16.03 9.13
CA PRO A 402 -27.71 -17.20 9.99
C PRO A 402 -28.65 -17.07 11.19
N ALA A 403 -29.23 -18.20 11.61
CA ALA A 403 -30.13 -18.19 12.75
C ALA A 403 -29.42 -17.59 13.97
N GLY A 404 -30.07 -16.60 14.59
CA GLY A 404 -29.51 -15.88 15.73
C GLY A 404 -28.56 -14.72 15.39
N THR A 405 -28.51 -14.25 14.15
CA THR A 405 -27.80 -13.02 13.78
C THR A 405 -28.74 -11.80 13.77
N VAL A 406 -28.39 -10.78 14.55
CA VAL A 406 -29.07 -9.47 14.60
C VAL A 406 -28.58 -8.57 13.48
N ALA A 407 -27.26 -8.44 13.31
CA ALA A 407 -26.62 -7.65 12.27
C ALA A 407 -25.21 -8.19 11.96
N MET A 408 -24.67 -7.94 10.76
CA MET A 408 -23.32 -8.32 10.38
C MET A 408 -22.70 -7.28 9.43
N PHE A 409 -21.42 -6.99 9.64
CA PHE A 409 -20.64 -5.94 9.00
C PHE A 409 -19.27 -6.48 8.56
N PRO A 410 -19.15 -6.95 7.31
CA PRO A 410 -17.92 -7.51 6.78
C PRO A 410 -16.95 -6.44 6.24
N PHE A 411 -17.32 -5.16 6.27
CA PHE A 411 -16.51 -4.04 5.76
C PHE A 411 -15.97 -4.23 4.34
N ASN A 412 -16.69 -4.90 3.45
CA ASN A 412 -16.18 -5.18 2.12
C ASN A 412 -16.35 -4.00 1.14
N THR A 413 -17.28 -3.07 1.40
CA THR A 413 -17.59 -1.92 0.51
C THR A 413 -17.28 -0.55 1.08
N GLY A 414 -16.97 -0.48 2.36
CA GLY A 414 -16.85 0.78 3.07
C GLY A 414 -16.95 0.60 4.58
N PRO A 415 -17.10 1.71 5.31
CA PRO A 415 -17.38 1.67 6.74
C PRO A 415 -18.81 1.20 7.06
N GLU A 416 -19.64 0.91 6.05
CA GLU A 416 -20.99 0.33 6.18
C GLU A 416 -21.98 1.12 7.04
N GLY A 417 -21.71 2.37 7.43
CA GLY A 417 -22.53 3.16 8.36
C GLY A 417 -21.93 3.29 9.76
N TRP A 418 -20.74 2.73 9.98
CA TRP A 418 -19.90 3.06 11.12
C TRP A 418 -19.35 4.48 10.98
N LYS A 419 -19.51 5.27 12.04
CA LYS A 419 -18.84 6.57 12.17
C LYS A 419 -17.40 6.32 12.60
N LEU A 420 -16.45 6.75 11.78
CA LEU A 420 -15.01 6.62 12.03
C LEU A 420 -14.49 7.96 12.57
N GLU A 421 -13.90 7.95 13.74
CA GLU A 421 -13.38 9.15 14.40
C GLU A 421 -12.00 8.89 14.99
N THR A 422 -11.21 9.94 15.10
CA THR A 422 -9.97 9.94 15.87
C THR A 422 -10.24 10.63 17.20
N TRP A 423 -9.48 10.30 18.23
CA TRP A 423 -9.59 10.98 19.53
C TRP A 423 -8.21 11.28 20.11
N LEU A 424 -8.15 12.39 20.86
CA LEU A 424 -6.94 12.93 21.51
C LEU A 424 -5.75 13.28 20.59
N GLY A 425 -6.00 13.75 19.36
CA GLY A 425 -4.93 14.17 18.44
C GLY A 425 -4.00 15.25 19.04
N GLY A 426 -2.72 14.92 19.17
CA GLY A 426 -1.66 15.79 19.63
C GLY A 426 -1.14 16.74 18.56
N LYS A 427 -0.18 17.58 18.96
CA LYS A 427 0.45 18.63 18.14
C LYS A 427 1.27 18.09 16.96
N TYR A 428 1.66 16.81 16.96
CA TYR A 428 2.64 16.22 16.05
C TYR A 428 2.08 15.25 15.00
N GLY A 429 0.75 15.12 14.92
CA GLY A 429 0.05 14.34 13.89
C GLY A 429 -1.11 13.56 14.50
N PRO A 430 -2.32 13.54 13.89
CA PRO A 430 -3.45 12.82 14.46
C PRO A 430 -3.35 11.31 14.21
N ALA A 431 -3.82 10.50 15.16
CA ALA A 431 -4.25 9.12 14.87
C ALA A 431 -5.01 9.02 13.54
N GLY A 432 -4.90 7.87 12.89
CA GLY A 432 -5.53 7.60 11.60
C GLY A 432 -6.56 6.50 11.71
N VAL A 433 -7.76 6.75 11.20
CA VAL A 433 -8.78 5.72 11.00
C VAL A 433 -9.30 5.79 9.57
N SER A 434 -9.33 4.65 8.89
CA SER A 434 -9.89 4.58 7.55
C SER A 434 -10.43 3.21 7.26
N TRP A 435 -11.46 3.17 6.41
CA TRP A 435 -11.80 1.94 5.72
C TRP A 435 -10.76 1.67 4.63
N GLN A 436 -10.34 0.42 4.53
CA GLN A 436 -9.41 -0.05 3.50
C GLN A 436 -10.08 -1.14 2.69
N ALA A 437 -10.03 -1.00 1.37
CA ALA A 437 -10.62 -1.97 0.44
C ALA A 437 -9.90 -3.33 0.43
N LEU A 438 -8.67 -3.38 0.95
CA LEU A 438 -7.80 -4.55 1.00
C LEU A 438 -7.28 -4.74 2.43
N GLY A 439 -7.01 -5.98 2.83
CA GLY A 439 -6.37 -6.32 4.10
C GLY A 439 -7.31 -6.89 5.19
N GLY A 440 -8.60 -7.04 4.89
CA GLY A 440 -9.56 -7.84 5.67
C GLY A 440 -9.50 -9.33 5.34
N ARG A 441 -10.45 -10.09 5.87
CA ARG A 441 -10.52 -11.55 5.77
C ARG A 441 -11.90 -11.97 5.21
N PRO A 442 -12.08 -12.03 3.87
CA PRO A 442 -11.07 -11.95 2.80
C PRO A 442 -10.98 -10.58 2.07
N GLY A 443 -11.68 -9.53 2.52
CA GLY A 443 -11.87 -8.28 1.77
C GLY A 443 -11.38 -7.01 2.46
N GLY A 444 -12.31 -6.08 2.74
CA GLY A 444 -11.98 -4.79 3.34
C GLY A 444 -11.92 -4.83 4.86
N THR A 445 -11.36 -3.80 5.50
CA THR A 445 -11.22 -3.73 6.96
C THR A 445 -11.23 -2.28 7.44
N ILE A 446 -11.51 -2.06 8.73
CA ILE A 446 -11.23 -0.76 9.36
C ILE A 446 -9.83 -0.80 9.95
N PHE A 447 -8.96 0.03 9.40
CA PHE A 447 -7.59 0.20 9.85
C PHE A 447 -7.48 1.39 10.79
N SER A 448 -6.76 1.18 11.88
CA SER A 448 -6.51 2.18 12.91
C SER A 448 -5.01 2.24 13.21
N VAL A 449 -4.49 3.47 13.31
CA VAL A 449 -3.12 3.76 13.76
C VAL A 449 -3.15 4.88 14.77
N GLY A 450 -2.16 4.88 15.66
CA GLY A 450 -1.87 6.02 16.53
C GLY A 450 -0.39 6.36 16.48
N HIS A 451 -0.07 7.62 16.76
CA HIS A 451 1.29 8.12 16.59
C HIS A 451 2.12 8.02 17.87
N GLY A 452 1.53 7.84 19.05
CA GLY A 452 2.26 7.58 20.31
C GLY A 452 3.36 8.58 20.69
N ALA A 453 3.47 9.74 20.01
CA ALA A 453 4.59 10.66 20.14
C ALA A 453 4.16 11.95 20.84
N ASN A 454 4.36 12.00 22.15
CA ASN A 454 4.49 13.25 22.88
C ASN A 454 5.91 13.34 23.47
N ASP A 455 6.53 14.49 23.22
CA ASP A 455 7.89 14.90 23.59
C ASP A 455 8.08 15.19 25.08
N ASP A 456 7.14 14.75 25.93
CA ASP A 456 7.28 14.72 27.37
C ASP A 456 6.43 13.57 27.91
N ASN A 457 7.06 12.69 28.68
CA ASN A 457 6.60 11.41 29.24
C ASN A 457 5.30 11.50 30.11
N ARG A 458 4.21 12.03 29.54
CA ARG A 458 2.89 12.20 30.16
C ARG A 458 1.81 11.77 29.17
N CYS A 459 1.66 10.45 28.99
CA CYS A 459 0.42 9.70 28.77
C CYS A 459 -0.82 10.39 28.12
N THR A 460 -0.68 11.21 27.08
CA THR A 460 -1.80 11.57 26.21
C THR A 460 -1.80 10.58 25.05
N ARG A 461 -2.87 9.80 24.95
CA ARG A 461 -2.89 8.55 24.19
C ARG A 461 -3.89 8.68 23.07
N GLU A 462 -3.38 8.59 21.85
CA GLU A 462 -4.18 8.77 20.66
C GLU A 462 -4.80 7.45 20.23
N GLY A 463 -5.90 7.57 19.51
CA GLY A 463 -6.44 6.40 18.84
C GLY A 463 -7.70 6.71 18.07
N THR A 464 -8.52 5.68 17.89
CA THR A 464 -9.64 5.72 16.96
C THR A 464 -10.90 5.22 17.62
N ARG A 465 -12.05 5.63 17.08
CA ARG A 465 -13.39 5.22 17.50
C ARG A 465 -14.18 4.82 16.26
N LEU A 466 -14.79 3.66 16.33
CA LEU A 466 -15.79 3.18 15.37
C LEU A 466 -17.11 3.12 16.12
N THR A 467 -18.13 3.89 15.72
CA THR A 467 -19.44 3.93 16.40
C THR A 467 -20.60 3.57 15.47
N ARG A 468 -21.55 2.76 15.96
CA ARG A 468 -22.76 2.41 15.21
C ARG A 468 -23.97 2.10 16.09
N ALA A 469 -25.15 2.55 15.68
CA ALA A 469 -26.43 2.12 16.25
C ALA A 469 -26.93 0.82 15.58
N ILE A 470 -27.40 -0.13 16.39
CA ILE A 470 -27.81 -1.48 15.97
C ILE A 470 -29.03 -1.88 16.82
N SER A 471 -30.22 -1.94 16.24
CA SER A 471 -31.42 -2.37 16.98
C SER A 471 -31.35 -3.86 17.33
N THR A 472 -31.44 -4.19 18.61
CA THR A 472 -31.58 -5.56 19.15
C THR A 472 -33.04 -5.91 19.49
N ARG A 473 -34.00 -5.11 19.01
CA ARG A 473 -35.44 -5.35 19.23
C ARG A 473 -35.84 -6.78 18.82
N GLY A 474 -36.54 -7.47 19.71
CA GLY A 474 -36.99 -8.85 19.52
C GLY A 474 -35.90 -9.91 19.66
N PHE A 475 -34.73 -9.54 20.18
CA PHE A 475 -33.64 -10.47 20.47
C PHE A 475 -33.21 -10.41 21.94
N ARG A 476 -32.79 -11.56 22.47
CA ARG A 476 -32.21 -11.77 23.80
C ARG A 476 -30.80 -12.36 23.65
N ASP A 477 -30.12 -12.58 24.76
CA ASP A 477 -28.81 -13.22 24.82
C ASP A 477 -27.80 -12.60 23.84
N VAL A 478 -27.76 -11.27 23.79
CA VAL A 478 -27.01 -10.53 22.77
C VAL A 478 -25.51 -10.77 22.94
N ARG A 479 -24.82 -11.05 21.84
CA ARG A 479 -23.36 -11.19 21.77
C ARG A 479 -22.80 -10.39 20.62
N VAL A 480 -21.55 -9.95 20.75
CA VAL A 480 -20.81 -9.29 19.68
C VAL A 480 -19.63 -10.15 19.30
N GLU A 481 -19.52 -10.49 18.03
CA GLU A 481 -18.35 -11.15 17.45
C GLU A 481 -17.64 -10.20 16.50
N PHE A 482 -16.33 -10.29 16.43
CA PHE A 482 -15.54 -9.54 15.45
C PHE A 482 -14.18 -10.21 15.27
N ASP A 483 -13.61 -10.06 14.09
CA ASP A 483 -12.24 -10.43 13.82
C ASP A 483 -11.33 -9.23 14.14
N VAL A 484 -10.20 -9.48 14.79
CA VAL A 484 -9.23 -8.45 15.16
C VAL A 484 -7.80 -8.94 14.93
N ILE A 485 -6.92 -8.01 14.59
CA ILE A 485 -5.48 -8.18 14.54
C ILE A 485 -4.81 -6.88 15.00
N GLY A 486 -3.74 -6.99 15.79
CA GLY A 486 -2.86 -5.88 16.18
C GLY A 486 -1.42 -6.15 15.71
N ASP A 487 -0.79 -5.16 15.09
CA ASP A 487 0.66 -5.11 14.90
C ASP A 487 1.19 -4.10 15.92
N LEU A 488 1.58 -4.63 17.09
CA LEU A 488 1.92 -3.83 18.27
C LEU A 488 3.42 -4.00 18.58
N ILE A 489 4.10 -2.87 18.73
CA ILE A 489 5.47 -2.75 19.18
C ILE A 489 5.44 -2.67 20.70
N SER A 490 6.40 -3.32 21.36
CA SER A 490 6.47 -3.31 22.83
C SER A 490 6.54 -1.86 23.36
N PRO A 491 5.73 -1.50 24.36
CA PRO A 491 5.64 -0.13 24.83
C PRO A 491 6.99 0.34 25.39
N PRO A 492 7.41 1.59 25.15
CA PRO A 492 8.54 2.19 25.84
C PRO A 492 8.16 2.42 27.31
N CYS A 493 8.40 1.46 28.20
CA CYS A 493 7.84 1.53 29.55
C CYS A 493 8.76 2.21 30.59
N GLY A 494 8.09 3.04 31.41
CA GLY A 494 8.56 3.57 32.69
C GLY A 494 7.37 4.09 33.51
N GLN A 495 6.62 3.16 34.11
CA GLN A 495 5.47 3.30 35.04
C GLN A 495 4.05 3.45 34.47
N SER A 496 3.12 2.84 35.20
CA SER A 496 1.72 2.56 34.87
C SER A 496 0.77 3.25 35.86
N ASP A 497 0.09 4.30 35.42
CA ASP A 497 -1.02 4.92 36.17
C ASP A 497 -2.28 4.94 35.30
N GLY A 498 -2.77 3.75 34.90
CA GLY A 498 -4.04 3.62 34.20
C GLY A 498 -5.23 3.87 35.13
N VAL A 499 -6.31 4.49 34.63
CA VAL A 499 -7.59 4.52 35.34
C VAL A 499 -8.19 3.11 35.25
N GLU A 500 -8.45 2.47 36.39
CA GLU A 500 -9.01 1.12 36.43
C GLU A 500 -10.38 1.08 35.71
N GLY A 501 -10.48 0.29 34.65
CA GLY A 501 -11.71 0.13 33.84
C GLY A 501 -11.92 1.16 32.73
N GLY A 502 -11.04 2.16 32.59
CA GLY A 502 -11.08 3.14 31.49
C GLY A 502 -10.11 2.79 30.36
N ILE A 503 -10.44 3.18 29.13
CA ILE A 503 -9.49 3.09 28.00
C ILE A 503 -8.43 4.20 28.06
N ASP A 504 -8.80 5.38 28.56
CA ASP A 504 -7.92 6.54 28.71
C ASP A 504 -6.93 6.35 29.87
N GLY A 505 -5.74 6.93 29.74
CA GLY A 505 -4.73 6.93 30.79
C GLY A 505 -3.85 5.67 30.93
N SER A 506 -4.04 4.61 30.13
CA SER A 506 -3.25 3.35 30.19
C SER A 506 -2.01 3.24 29.27
N CYS A 507 -0.81 2.92 29.81
CA CYS A 507 0.49 2.80 29.08
C CYS A 507 0.56 1.64 28.09
N GLU A 508 -0.49 0.84 28.04
CA GLU A 508 -0.62 -0.30 27.15
C GLU A 508 -1.54 0.03 25.99
N ASP A 509 -1.20 -0.48 24.80
CA ASP A 509 -2.11 -0.48 23.66
C ASP A 509 -3.36 -1.29 24.00
N GLN A 510 -4.51 -0.75 23.61
CA GLN A 510 -5.78 -1.28 24.07
C GLN A 510 -6.86 -1.20 22.98
N LEU A 511 -7.74 -2.20 23.01
CA LEU A 511 -9.01 -2.19 22.29
C LEU A 511 -10.16 -2.28 23.30
N GLY A 512 -10.97 -1.23 23.39
CA GLY A 512 -12.21 -1.22 24.14
C GLY A 512 -13.40 -1.58 23.26
N VAL A 513 -14.17 -2.58 23.69
CA VAL A 513 -15.52 -2.85 23.17
C VAL A 513 -16.51 -2.21 24.12
N CYS A 514 -17.15 -1.15 23.66
CA CYS A 514 -18.06 -0.32 24.43
C CYS A 514 -19.47 -0.39 23.86
N TYR A 515 -20.48 -0.21 24.71
CA TYR A 515 -21.88 -0.20 24.31
C TYR A 515 -22.61 0.97 24.95
N SER A 516 -23.75 1.31 24.36
CA SER A 516 -24.73 2.24 24.91
C SER A 516 -26.12 1.65 24.72
N THR A 517 -26.95 1.72 25.77
CA THR A 517 -28.37 1.33 25.72
C THR A 517 -29.28 2.51 25.40
N ALA A 518 -28.71 3.72 25.24
CA ALA A 518 -29.43 4.97 24.99
C ALA A 518 -29.11 5.58 23.61
N GLY A 519 -28.47 4.81 22.72
CA GLY A 519 -28.11 5.26 21.37
C GLY A 519 -26.66 5.71 21.21
N PRO A 520 -26.27 6.10 19.98
CA PRO A 520 -24.88 6.34 19.58
C PRO A 520 -24.26 7.62 20.15
N GLN A 521 -25.02 8.42 20.89
CA GLN A 521 -24.50 9.58 21.63
C GLN A 521 -24.02 9.22 23.04
N GLY A 522 -24.20 7.97 23.45
CA GLY A 522 -23.91 7.50 24.80
C GLY A 522 -25.06 7.76 25.78
N PRO A 523 -24.82 7.60 27.10
CA PRO A 523 -23.52 7.33 27.72
C PRO A 523 -22.92 5.97 27.31
N TRP A 524 -21.60 5.89 27.24
CA TRP A 524 -20.86 4.69 26.84
C TRP A 524 -20.35 3.94 28.06
N THR A 525 -20.52 2.61 28.04
CA THR A 525 -19.95 1.69 29.03
C THR A 525 -19.02 0.70 28.34
N THR A 526 -17.83 0.48 28.89
CA THR A 526 -16.90 -0.54 28.37
C THR A 526 -17.36 -1.93 28.81
N ALA A 527 -17.75 -2.78 27.86
CA ALA A 527 -18.07 -4.19 28.13
C ALA A 527 -16.81 -5.03 28.30
N ARG A 528 -15.80 -4.78 27.45
CA ARG A 528 -14.50 -5.48 27.53
C ARG A 528 -13.38 -4.55 27.10
N LEU A 529 -12.29 -4.59 27.84
CA LEU A 529 -11.03 -3.96 27.48
C LEU A 529 -10.02 -5.08 27.19
N PHE A 530 -9.49 -5.13 25.98
CA PHE A 530 -8.38 -5.99 25.60
C PHE A 530 -7.08 -5.22 25.75
N LYS A 531 -6.17 -5.74 26.57
CA LYS A 531 -4.81 -5.19 26.71
C LYS A 531 -3.89 -5.70 25.61
N ALA A 532 -2.75 -5.05 25.41
CA ALA A 532 -1.74 -5.43 24.40
C ALA A 532 -1.42 -6.93 24.38
N GLY A 533 -1.27 -7.58 25.55
CA GLY A 533 -1.00 -9.02 25.65
C GLY A 533 -2.17 -9.95 25.24
N GLU A 534 -3.38 -9.43 25.09
CA GLU A 534 -4.56 -10.17 24.64
C GLU A 534 -4.90 -9.94 23.16
N LEU A 535 -4.21 -8.99 22.54
CA LEU A 535 -4.40 -8.59 21.15
C LEU A 535 -3.53 -9.46 20.24
N PRO A 536 -4.14 -10.10 19.23
CA PRO A 536 -3.46 -11.13 18.46
C PRO A 536 -2.64 -10.54 17.31
N ALA A 537 -1.49 -11.13 17.01
CA ALA A 537 -0.67 -10.80 15.84
C ALA A 537 -1.17 -11.44 14.53
N GLU A 538 -2.24 -12.24 14.60
CA GLU A 538 -2.93 -12.84 13.46
C GLU A 538 -4.44 -12.64 13.60
N TRP A 539 -5.18 -12.66 12.49
CA TRP A 539 -6.64 -12.53 12.49
C TRP A 539 -7.30 -13.57 13.41
N THR A 540 -7.82 -13.08 14.53
CA THR A 540 -8.49 -13.91 15.52
C THR A 540 -9.88 -13.39 15.80
N ARG A 541 -10.85 -14.29 15.86
CA ARG A 541 -12.21 -13.97 16.26
C ARG A 541 -12.29 -13.76 17.77
N LYS A 542 -12.89 -12.65 18.20
CA LYS A 542 -13.25 -12.38 19.59
C LYS A 542 -14.77 -12.35 19.72
N THR A 543 -15.26 -12.80 20.88
CA THR A 543 -16.68 -12.80 21.22
C THR A 543 -16.86 -12.13 22.57
N ILE A 544 -17.78 -11.17 22.65
CA ILE A 544 -18.20 -10.49 23.88
C ILE A 544 -19.63 -10.89 24.18
N ASP A 545 -19.87 -11.45 25.37
CA ASP A 545 -21.20 -11.76 25.85
C ASP A 545 -21.81 -10.55 26.55
N LEU A 546 -22.95 -10.07 26.06
CA LEU A 546 -23.71 -8.96 26.63
C LEU A 546 -25.07 -9.43 27.18
N SER A 547 -25.32 -10.74 27.22
CA SER A 547 -26.61 -11.33 27.61
C SER A 547 -27.09 -10.91 29.01
N ALA A 548 -26.16 -10.71 29.94
CA ALA A 548 -26.46 -10.33 31.32
C ALA A 548 -26.67 -8.81 31.52
N ILE A 549 -26.51 -7.99 30.47
CA ILE A 549 -26.56 -6.54 30.59
C ILE A 549 -27.98 -6.03 30.39
N GLU A 550 -28.51 -5.39 31.43
CA GLU A 550 -29.84 -4.79 31.39
C GLU A 550 -29.93 -3.71 30.30
N GLY A 551 -31.03 -3.73 29.55
CA GLY A 551 -31.27 -2.80 28.46
C GLY A 551 -30.51 -3.10 27.17
N VAL A 552 -29.74 -4.19 27.06
CA VAL A 552 -29.17 -4.63 25.77
C VAL A 552 -30.16 -5.49 24.99
N ALA A 553 -30.89 -6.39 25.66
CA ALA A 553 -31.94 -7.20 25.02
C ALA A 553 -33.18 -6.36 24.68
N ASP A 554 -33.83 -6.69 23.56
CA ASP A 554 -35.04 -6.05 23.05
C ASP A 554 -34.94 -4.50 22.94
N ASN A 555 -33.77 -3.98 22.55
CA ASN A 555 -33.50 -2.55 22.57
C ASN A 555 -33.37 -1.95 21.14
N PRO A 556 -34.28 -1.07 20.71
CA PRO A 556 -34.16 -0.38 19.43
C PRO A 556 -32.98 0.60 19.34
N ASP A 557 -32.52 1.10 20.49
CA ASP A 557 -31.53 2.17 20.62
C ASP A 557 -30.15 1.62 21.05
N PHE A 558 -29.93 0.31 21.01
CA PHE A 558 -28.61 -0.25 21.29
C PHE A 558 -27.57 0.29 20.30
N ALA A 559 -26.39 0.62 20.82
CA ALA A 559 -25.26 1.07 20.03
C ALA A 559 -23.96 0.42 20.49
N LEU A 560 -23.07 0.18 19.54
CA LEU A 560 -21.78 -0.44 19.70
C LEU A 560 -20.68 0.56 19.32
N GLN A 561 -19.59 0.55 20.10
CA GLN A 561 -18.39 1.31 19.81
C GLN A 561 -17.15 0.46 20.03
N LEU A 562 -16.22 0.50 19.07
CA LEU A 562 -14.90 -0.13 19.16
C LEU A 562 -13.88 1.00 19.23
N VAL A 563 -13.04 1.00 20.26
CA VAL A 563 -12.11 2.10 20.53
C VAL A 563 -10.70 1.56 20.60
N TRP A 564 -9.82 2.03 19.72
CA TRP A 564 -8.39 1.77 19.81
C TRP A 564 -7.70 2.89 20.59
N GLN A 565 -6.67 2.49 21.31
CA GLN A 565 -5.65 3.35 21.88
C GLN A 565 -4.28 2.76 21.54
N PHE A 566 -3.39 3.59 21.00
CA PHE A 566 -2.02 3.21 20.70
C PHE A 566 -1.06 4.15 21.44
N ASN A 567 0.00 3.57 21.98
CA ASN A 567 1.00 4.27 22.76
C ASN A 567 2.38 4.25 22.10
N THR A 568 2.62 3.37 21.12
CA THR A 568 3.87 3.36 20.36
C THR A 568 3.62 3.79 18.91
N PHE A 569 4.47 4.69 18.42
CA PHE A 569 4.48 5.03 17.00
C PHE A 569 4.73 3.75 16.16
N GLY A 570 3.90 3.52 15.14
CA GLY A 570 3.98 2.33 14.29
C GLY A 570 3.02 1.22 14.71
N ASP A 571 2.41 1.32 15.89
CA ASP A 571 1.34 0.42 16.29
C ASP A 571 0.12 0.59 15.38
N SER A 572 -0.49 -0.53 15.03
CA SER A 572 -1.72 -0.54 14.25
C SER A 572 -2.66 -1.64 14.68
N GLY A 573 -3.94 -1.40 14.43
CA GLY A 573 -5.02 -2.35 14.71
C GLY A 573 -6.00 -2.40 13.55
N ARG A 574 -6.54 -3.58 13.28
CA ARG A 574 -7.58 -3.79 12.27
C ARG A 574 -8.76 -4.52 12.86
N ILE A 575 -9.95 -4.15 12.41
CA ILE A 575 -11.20 -4.82 12.77
C ILE A 575 -11.93 -5.21 11.50
N ASP A 576 -12.45 -6.43 11.49
CA ASP A 576 -13.24 -6.98 10.39
C ASP A 576 -14.40 -7.87 10.90
N ASN A 577 -15.34 -8.22 10.03
CA ASN A 577 -16.42 -9.19 10.25
C ASN A 577 -17.18 -8.99 11.58
N VAL A 578 -17.58 -7.75 11.88
CA VAL A 578 -18.31 -7.46 13.12
C VAL A 578 -19.74 -7.97 13.00
N ALA A 579 -20.16 -8.87 13.89
CA ALA A 579 -21.51 -9.40 13.95
C ALA A 579 -22.12 -9.19 15.34
N VAL A 580 -23.40 -8.81 15.36
CA VAL A 580 -24.23 -8.83 16.57
C VAL A 580 -25.16 -10.03 16.46
N LEU A 581 -25.14 -10.88 17.48
CA LEU A 581 -25.91 -12.12 17.57
C LEU A 581 -26.91 -12.02 18.72
N GLY A 582 -27.95 -12.85 18.69
CA GLY A 582 -28.96 -12.95 19.75
C GLY A 582 -29.99 -14.04 19.46
N THR A 583 -30.66 -14.53 20.49
CA THR A 583 -31.76 -15.50 20.41
C THR A 583 -33.09 -14.77 20.24
N ARG A 584 -34.06 -15.34 19.54
CA ARG A 584 -35.40 -14.76 19.38
C ARG A 584 -36.39 -15.31 20.40
#